data_AF-A0A9D4M968-F1
#
_entry.id   AF-A0A9D4M968-F1
#
_cell.length_a   1.000
_cell.length_b   1.000
_cell.length_c   1.000
_cell.angle_alpha   90.00
_cell.angle_beta   90.00
_cell.angle_gamma   90.00
#
_symmetry.space_group_name_H-M   'P 1'
#
loop_
_entity.id
_entity.type
_entity.pdbx_description
1 polymer ?
#
loop_
_entity_poly.entity_id
_entity_poly.type
_entity_poly.pdbx_seq_one_letter_code
_entity_poly.pdbx_strand_id
1 'polypeptide(L)'
;MSPEAFSDFARQQQFHKSLLERLYDMYPDNSPSKVMLCENYRANRAIIEFTSELFYDNKLKASKDPIAHSVYYPLTFFTARGEEVQHENSSGYYNTSEVSDGSLLFWVKI
;
A
#
# COMPACT_ATOMS: atom_id res chain seq x y z
N MET A 1 -3.08 -5.84 -3.72
CA MET A 1 -3.08 -7.06 -2.89
C MET A 1 -3.68 -8.17 -3.71
N SER A 2 -2.92 -9.26 -3.90
CA SER A 2 -3.40 -10.49 -4.55
C SER A 2 -3.96 -11.45 -3.48
N PRO A 3 -4.79 -12.44 -3.84
CA PRO A 3 -5.34 -13.42 -2.90
C PRO A 3 -4.26 -14.17 -2.11
N GLU A 4 -4.47 -14.32 -0.81
CA GLU A 4 -3.59 -15.12 0.04
C GLU A 4 -3.82 -16.62 -0.18
N ALA A 5 -2.74 -17.36 -0.41
CA ALA A 5 -2.75 -18.82 -0.49
C ALA A 5 -1.76 -19.37 0.54
N PHE A 6 -2.27 -19.88 1.66
CA PHE A 6 -1.45 -20.37 2.78
C PHE A 6 -0.77 -21.71 2.48
N SER A 7 -1.37 -22.55 1.64
CA SER A 7 -0.80 -23.84 1.24
C SER A 7 0.28 -23.65 0.18
N ASP A 8 1.46 -24.21 0.40
CA ASP A 8 2.55 -24.22 -0.59
C ASP A 8 2.14 -24.91 -1.87
N PHE A 9 1.40 -26.02 -1.77
CA PHE A 9 0.86 -26.73 -2.93
C PHE A 9 -0.07 -25.81 -3.75
N ALA A 10 -1.00 -25.10 -3.09
CA ALA A 10 -1.89 -24.17 -3.79
C ALA A 10 -1.13 -23.00 -4.44
N ARG A 11 -0.06 -22.51 -3.78
CA ARG A 11 0.83 -21.48 -4.35
C ARG A 11 1.56 -21.98 -5.60
N GLN A 12 2.09 -23.20 -5.56
CA GLN A 12 2.73 -23.86 -6.71
C GLN A 12 1.76 -24.05 -7.87
N GLN A 13 0.49 -24.35 -7.58
CA GLN A 13 -0.59 -24.42 -8.58
C GLN A 13 -1.16 -23.04 -8.97
N GLN A 14 -0.51 -21.94 -8.57
CA GLN A 14 -0.86 -20.55 -8.93
C GLN A 14 -2.25 -20.09 -8.45
N PHE A 15 -2.81 -20.67 -7.39
CA PHE A 15 -4.12 -20.27 -6.87
C PHE A 15 -4.14 -18.89 -6.22
N HIS A 16 -2.96 -18.31 -5.94
CA HIS A 16 -2.81 -16.91 -5.53
C HIS A 16 -3.01 -15.92 -6.67
N LYS A 17 -3.06 -16.38 -7.95
CA LYS A 17 -3.34 -15.51 -9.08
C LYS A 17 -4.83 -15.28 -9.24
N SER A 18 -5.25 -14.02 -9.21
CA SER A 18 -6.65 -13.66 -9.40
C SER A 18 -7.11 -13.94 -10.84
N LEU A 19 -8.42 -14.05 -11.03
CA LEU A 19 -8.99 -14.10 -12.39
C LEU A 19 -8.64 -12.83 -13.19
N LEU A 20 -8.62 -11.67 -12.53
CA LEU A 20 -8.29 -10.39 -13.16
C LEU A 20 -6.87 -10.40 -13.72
N GLU A 21 -5.89 -10.84 -12.94
CA GLU A 21 -4.48 -10.95 -13.38
C GLU A 21 -4.37 -11.88 -14.59
N ARG A 22 -5.00 -13.06 -14.55
CA ARG A 22 -4.98 -14.00 -15.68
C ARG A 22 -5.61 -13.42 -16.94
N LEU A 23 -6.73 -12.71 -16.81
CA LEU A 23 -7.37 -12.03 -17.94
C LEU A 23 -6.47 -10.91 -18.46
N TYR A 24 -5.89 -10.10 -17.56
CA TYR A 24 -4.99 -9.01 -17.92
C TYR A 24 -3.80 -9.51 -18.73
N ASP A 25 -3.15 -10.61 -18.34
CA ASP A 25 -2.02 -11.18 -19.07
C ASP A 25 -2.42 -11.73 -20.46
N MET A 26 -3.67 -12.18 -20.63
CA MET A 26 -4.15 -12.71 -21.91
C MET A 26 -4.53 -11.65 -22.94
N TYR A 27 -4.99 -10.46 -22.50
CA TYR A 27 -5.36 -9.40 -23.43
C TYR A 27 -4.13 -8.62 -23.93
N PRO A 28 -4.10 -8.16 -25.19
CA PRO A 28 -3.11 -7.21 -25.67
C PRO A 28 -3.13 -5.89 -24.89
N ASP A 29 -2.02 -5.18 -24.83
CA ASP A 29 -1.91 -3.92 -24.07
C ASP A 29 -2.77 -2.78 -24.60
N ASN A 30 -3.10 -2.80 -25.89
CA ASN A 30 -4.02 -1.85 -26.53
C ASN A 30 -5.50 -2.28 -26.46
N SER A 31 -5.81 -3.34 -25.69
CA SER A 31 -7.18 -3.81 -25.55
C SER A 31 -8.06 -2.77 -24.85
N PRO A 32 -9.27 -2.48 -25.35
CA PRO A 32 -10.21 -1.59 -24.67
C PRO A 32 -10.66 -2.13 -23.31
N SER A 33 -10.45 -3.41 -23.04
CA SER A 33 -10.76 -4.04 -21.74
C SER A 33 -9.69 -3.79 -20.67
N LYS A 34 -8.51 -3.28 -21.02
CA LYS A 34 -7.44 -2.90 -20.07
C LYS A 34 -7.53 -1.41 -19.74
N VAL A 35 -8.53 -1.03 -18.94
CA VAL A 35 -8.71 0.38 -18.52
C VAL A 35 -7.99 0.63 -17.21
N MET A 36 -7.08 1.62 -17.21
CA MET A 36 -6.42 2.13 -16.01
C MET A 36 -6.97 3.51 -15.66
N LEU A 37 -7.40 3.70 -14.41
CA LEU A 37 -7.79 5.00 -13.89
C LEU A 37 -6.53 5.71 -13.36
N CYS A 38 -6.16 6.81 -14.02
CA CYS A 38 -4.90 7.50 -13.76
C CYS A 38 -5.00 8.68 -12.79
N GLU A 39 -6.20 9.09 -12.38
CA GLU A 39 -6.39 10.27 -11.53
C GLU A 39 -6.75 9.85 -10.10
N ASN A 40 -5.90 10.21 -9.14
CA ASN A 40 -6.12 9.99 -7.72
C ASN A 40 -6.65 11.26 -7.04
N TYR A 41 -7.76 11.15 -6.33
CA TYR A 41 -8.43 12.28 -5.68
C TYR A 41 -8.30 12.25 -4.14
N ARG A 42 -7.54 11.30 -3.58
CA ARG A 42 -7.50 11.03 -2.14
C ARG A 42 -6.26 11.56 -1.45
N ALA A 43 -5.07 11.30 -2.00
CA ALA A 43 -3.81 11.53 -1.28
C ALA A 43 -3.09 12.80 -1.76
N ASN A 44 -2.16 13.28 -0.92
CA ASN A 44 -1.25 14.38 -1.26
C ASN A 44 -0.38 14.02 -2.46
N ARG A 45 -0.06 15.03 -3.28
CA ARG A 45 0.72 14.87 -4.50
C ARG A 45 2.05 14.14 -4.30
N ALA A 46 2.78 14.43 -3.22
CA ALA A 46 4.06 13.79 -2.92
C ALA A 46 3.94 12.25 -2.77
N ILE A 47 2.88 11.78 -2.11
CA ILE A 47 2.61 10.34 -1.93
C ILE A 47 2.27 9.70 -3.28
N ILE A 48 1.48 10.39 -4.10
CA ILE A 48 1.09 9.87 -5.42
C ILE A 48 2.29 9.83 -6.37
N GLU A 49 3.11 10.87 -6.43
CA GLU A 49 4.32 10.89 -7.25
C GLU A 49 5.25 9.72 -6.90
N PHE A 50 5.53 9.52 -5.60
CA PHE A 50 6.36 8.41 -5.14
C PHE A 50 5.80 7.02 -5.52
N THR A 51 4.50 6.78 -5.28
CA THR A 51 3.88 5.49 -5.61
C THR A 51 3.70 5.28 -7.11
N SER A 52 3.49 6.36 -7.87
CA SER A 52 3.32 6.33 -9.32
C SER A 52 4.60 5.89 -10.03
N GLU A 53 5.74 6.42 -9.58
CA GLU A 53 7.07 6.05 -10.08
C GLU A 53 7.35 4.56 -9.83
N LEU A 54 7.08 4.07 -8.62
CA LEU A 54 7.43 2.71 -8.22
C LEU A 54 6.52 1.62 -8.80
N PHE A 55 5.22 1.89 -8.96
CA PHE A 55 4.25 0.83 -9.23
C PHE A 55 3.37 1.06 -10.48
N TYR A 56 3.41 2.24 -11.07
CA TYR A 56 2.44 2.64 -12.11
C TYR A 56 3.07 3.28 -13.34
N ASP A 57 4.38 3.10 -13.57
CA ASP A 57 5.12 3.68 -14.71
C ASP A 57 4.88 5.19 -14.88
N ASN A 58 4.76 5.94 -13.78
CA ASN A 58 4.43 7.38 -13.78
C ASN A 58 3.06 7.73 -14.41
N LYS A 59 2.16 6.77 -14.59
CA LYS A 59 0.82 7.00 -15.18
C LYS A 59 -0.17 7.58 -14.18
N LEU A 60 -0.02 7.29 -12.88
CA LEU A 60 -0.90 7.77 -11.83
C LEU A 60 -0.57 9.24 -11.47
N LYS A 61 -1.59 10.08 -11.35
CA LYS A 61 -1.52 11.52 -11.10
C LYS A 61 -2.38 11.92 -9.91
N ALA A 62 -1.94 12.95 -9.19
CA ALA A 62 -2.75 13.57 -8.15
C ALA A 62 -3.64 14.65 -8.76
N SER A 63 -4.95 14.44 -8.68
CA SER A 63 -5.95 15.39 -9.15
C SER A 63 -6.38 16.40 -8.07
N LYS A 64 -6.03 16.15 -6.81
CA LYS A 64 -6.22 17.07 -5.69
C LYS A 64 -4.97 17.07 -4.82
N ASP A 65 -4.72 18.21 -4.17
CA ASP A 65 -3.67 18.30 -3.16
C ASP A 65 -4.32 18.72 -1.83
N PRO A 66 -4.71 17.75 -0.97
CA PRO A 66 -5.21 18.07 0.37
C PRO A 66 -4.18 18.89 1.15
N ILE A 67 -4.68 19.77 2.02
CA ILE A 67 -3.84 20.68 2.83
C ILE A 67 -2.80 19.84 3.59
N ALA A 68 -1.53 20.11 3.32
CA ALA A 68 -0.43 19.43 3.99
C ALA A 68 -0.41 19.78 5.49
N HIS A 69 0.09 18.85 6.29
CA HIS A 69 0.32 19.12 7.71
C HIS A 69 1.33 20.27 7.85
N SER A 70 1.08 21.20 8.78
CA SER A 70 1.89 22.42 8.92
C SER A 70 3.34 22.17 9.31
N VAL A 71 3.63 21.02 9.93
CA VAL A 71 4.95 20.67 10.46
C VAL A 71 5.63 19.56 9.68
N TYR A 72 4.86 18.62 9.12
CA TYR A 72 5.40 17.36 8.63
C TYR A 72 5.15 17.22 7.14
N TYR A 73 6.21 16.87 6.41
CA TYR A 73 6.09 16.56 5.00
C TYR A 73 5.36 15.22 4.80
N PRO A 74 4.44 15.11 3.83
CA PRO A 74 3.85 13.82 3.46
C PRO A 74 4.97 12.88 3.01
N LEU A 75 5.14 11.71 3.66
CA LEU A 75 6.31 10.80 3.61
C LEU A 75 7.40 11.03 4.67
N THR A 76 7.08 11.69 5.79
CA THR A 76 7.95 11.67 6.97
C THR A 76 7.89 10.29 7.65
N PHE A 77 9.05 9.63 7.80
CA PHE A 77 9.17 8.35 8.51
C PHE A 77 9.82 8.58 9.88
N PHE A 78 9.20 8.03 10.93
CA PHE A 78 9.76 8.05 12.28
C PHE A 78 10.37 6.70 12.60
N THR A 79 11.53 6.70 13.26
CA THR A 79 12.18 5.47 13.71
C THR A 79 11.76 5.16 15.14
N ALA A 80 11.15 4.00 15.36
CA ALA A 80 10.94 3.45 16.70
C ALA A 80 12.07 2.47 17.03
N ARG A 81 12.68 2.61 18.21
CA ARG A 81 13.74 1.70 18.69
C ARG A 81 13.17 0.68 19.66
N GLY A 82 12.32 -0.19 19.15
CA GLY A 82 11.69 -1.26 19.91
C GLY A 82 12.07 -2.65 19.42
N GLU A 83 11.49 -3.65 20.09
CA GLU A 83 11.62 -5.06 19.74
C GLU A 83 10.25 -5.62 19.33
N GLU A 84 10.27 -6.56 18.40
CA GLU A 84 9.08 -7.26 17.95
C GLU A 84 8.79 -8.44 18.92
N VAL A 85 7.60 -8.45 19.52
CA VAL A 85 7.18 -9.46 20.50
C VAL A 85 5.97 -10.22 19.96
N GLN A 86 6.01 -11.55 20.06
CA GLN A 86 4.87 -12.41 19.74
C GLN A 86 4.05 -12.70 21.01
N HIS A 87 2.73 -12.49 20.95
CA HIS A 87 1.85 -12.83 22.06
C HIS A 87 1.62 -14.34 22.13
N GLU A 88 1.62 -14.94 23.33
CA GLU A 88 1.58 -16.40 23.53
C GLU A 88 0.42 -17.10 22.81
N ASN A 89 -0.73 -16.42 22.70
CA ASN A 89 -1.94 -16.94 22.06
C ASN A 89 -2.22 -16.37 20.67
N SER A 90 -1.19 -15.82 20.00
CA SER A 90 -1.33 -15.19 18.67
C SER A 90 -0.17 -15.57 17.75
N SER A 91 -0.46 -15.73 16.46
CA SER A 91 0.57 -15.79 15.40
C SER A 91 1.04 -14.40 14.96
N GLY A 92 0.42 -13.33 15.46
CA GLY A 92 0.78 -11.95 15.17
C GLY A 92 1.81 -11.40 16.15
N TYR A 93 2.52 -10.37 15.69
CA TYR A 93 3.56 -9.67 16.43
C TYR A 93 3.14 -8.23 16.75
N TYR A 94 3.73 -7.65 17.79
CA TYR A 94 3.56 -6.25 18.14
C TYR A 94 4.87 -5.63 18.62
N ASN A 95 5.00 -4.31 18.44
CA ASN A 95 6.11 -3.51 18.95
C ASN A 95 5.54 -2.35 19.78
N THR A 96 5.77 -2.38 21.09
CA THR A 96 5.24 -1.35 22.00
C THR A 96 5.86 0.02 21.80
N SER A 97 7.09 0.08 21.27
CA SER A 97 7.79 1.36 21.03
C SER A 97 7.14 2.16 19.91
N GLU A 98 6.64 1.48 18.87
CA GLU A 98 5.87 2.11 17.79
C GLU A 98 4.57 2.73 18.30
N VAL A 99 3.94 2.10 19.31
CA VAL A 99 2.70 2.61 19.91
C VAL A 99 2.97 3.83 20.79
N SER A 100 4.02 3.77 21.63
CA SER A 100 4.39 4.89 22.50
C SER A 100 4.87 6.11 21.71
N ASP A 101 5.68 5.90 20.68
CA ASP A 101 6.12 6.98 19.79
C ASP A 101 4.95 7.47 18.90
N GLY A 102 4.01 6.56 18.60
CA GLY A 102 2.76 6.83 17.88
C GLY A 102 1.72 7.65 18.66
N SER A 103 1.89 7.88 19.96
CA SER A 103 0.98 8.70 20.80
C SER A 103 0.85 10.14 20.32
N LEU A 104 1.80 10.64 19.52
CA LEU A 104 1.76 11.96 18.90
C LEU A 104 1.07 11.98 17.53
N LEU A 105 0.83 10.81 16.91
CA LEU A 105 0.30 10.69 15.54
C LEU A 105 -1.22 10.42 15.48
N PHE A 106 -1.82 9.91 16.57
CA PHE A 106 -3.28 9.67 16.63
C PHE A 106 -4.13 10.95 16.55
N TRP A 107 -3.52 12.14 16.67
CA TRP A 107 -4.22 13.42 16.56
C TRP A 107 -4.17 14.06 15.17
N VAL A 108 -3.49 13.46 14.19
CA VAL A 108 -3.61 13.88 12.78
C VAL A 108 -4.79 13.14 12.16
N LYS A 109 -5.98 13.45 12.69
CA LYS A 109 -7.25 12.95 12.19
C LYS A 109 -7.59 13.71 10.89
N ILE A 110 -7.67 12.95 9.81
CA ILE A 110 -8.39 13.28 8.57
C ILE A 110 -9.84 13.64 8.93
#